data_AF-A0A5K0ZJU9-F1
#
_entry.id   AF-A0A5K0ZJU9-F1
#
_cell.length_a   1.000
_cell.length_b   1.000
_cell.length_c   1.000
_cell.angle_alpha   90.00
_cell.angle_beta   90.00
_cell.angle_gamma   90.00
#
_symmetry.space_group_name_H-M   'P 1'
#
loop_
_entity.id
_entity.type
_entity.pdbx_description
1 polymer ?
#
loop_
_entity_poly.entity_id
_entity_poly.type
_entity_poly.pdbx_seq_one_letter_code
_entity_poly.pdbx_strand_id
1 'polypeptide(L)' 'EVLGLVVGHETFAQVWKTLTGAFACESKDREIMLTRKLQLYRKEDKSVIEYVTGFKTICDELAVIGKPIEDDDK' A
#
# COMPACT_ATOMS: atom_id res chain seq x y z
N GLU A 1 -6.78 6.40 -17.23
CA GLU A 1 -7.88 6.10 -18.17
C GLU A 1 -8.89 5.15 -17.50
N VAL A 2 -10.00 5.66 -16.94
CA VAL A 2 -11.01 4.85 -16.20
C VAL A 2 -12.25 4.57 -17.07
N LEU A 3 -12.38 5.27 -18.21
CA LEU A 3 -13.54 5.17 -19.09
C LEU A 3 -13.59 3.87 -19.91
N GLY A 4 -12.47 3.15 -20.04
CA GLY A 4 -12.40 1.86 -20.73
C GLY A 4 -12.95 0.66 -19.93
N LEU A 5 -13.18 0.82 -18.62
CA LEU A 5 -13.71 -0.24 -17.76
C LEU A 5 -15.25 -0.35 -17.78
N VAL A 6 -15.94 0.63 -18.37
CA VAL A 6 -17.41 0.74 -18.41
C VAL A 6 -18.00 0.25 -19.73
N VAL A 7 -17.19 0.05 -20.78
CA VAL A 7 -17.66 -0.52 -22.04
C VAL A 7 -17.73 -2.05 -21.89
N GLY A 8 -18.90 -2.55 -21.48
CA GLY A 8 -19.25 -3.98 -21.59
C GLY A 8 -19.92 -4.67 -20.37
N HIS A 9 -20.17 -3.97 -19.26
CA HIS A 9 -20.81 -4.57 -18.07
C HIS A 9 -22.20 -3.97 -17.82
N GLU A 10 -23.25 -4.74 -18.11
CA GLU A 10 -24.68 -4.34 -18.05
C GLU A 10 -25.27 -4.28 -16.62
N THR A 11 -24.48 -4.54 -15.57
CA THR A 11 -24.97 -4.49 -14.18
C THR A 11 -23.99 -3.83 -13.21
N PHE A 12 -24.55 -3.03 -12.29
CA PHE A 12 -23.82 -2.36 -11.19
C PHE A 12 -22.92 -3.32 -10.40
N ALA A 13 -23.35 -4.58 -10.23
CA ALA A 13 -22.58 -5.61 -9.55
C ALA A 13 -21.26 -5.96 -10.25
N GLN A 14 -21.23 -6.01 -11.59
CA GLN A 14 -20.02 -6.32 -12.34
C GLN A 14 -19.03 -5.14 -12.31
N VAL A 15 -19.53 -3.91 -12.46
CA VAL A 15 -18.70 -2.70 -12.32
C VAL A 15 -18.09 -2.64 -10.91
N TRP A 16 -18.89 -2.86 -9.87
CA TRP A 16 -18.40 -2.90 -8.49
C TRP A 16 -17.39 -4.02 -8.25
N LYS A 17 -17.59 -5.21 -8.85
CA LYS A 17 -16.66 -6.33 -8.75
C LYS A 17 -15.34 -6.05 -9.43
N THR A 18 -15.34 -5.46 -10.63
CA THR A 18 -14.10 -5.10 -11.32
C THR A 18 -13.36 -3.98 -10.59
N LEU A 19 -14.08 -2.97 -10.10
CA LEU A 19 -13.51 -1.91 -9.27
C LEU A 19 -12.88 -2.48 -8.01
N THR A 20 -13.65 -3.25 -7.23
CA THR A 20 -13.17 -3.89 -6.00
C THR A 20 -11.98 -4.80 -6.29
N GLY A 21 -12.01 -5.56 -7.37
CA GLY A 21 -10.90 -6.42 -7.78
C GLY A 21 -9.63 -5.64 -8.14
N ALA A 22 -9.76 -4.57 -8.91
CA ALA A 22 -8.65 -3.71 -9.31
C ALA A 22 -8.03 -3.00 -8.10
N PHE A 23 -8.86 -2.35 -7.26
CA PHE A 23 -8.41 -1.66 -6.05
C PHE A 23 -7.88 -2.62 -4.98
N ALA A 24 -8.45 -3.82 -4.83
CA ALA A 24 -7.92 -4.82 -3.91
C ALA A 24 -6.58 -5.40 -4.38
N CYS A 25 -6.40 -5.56 -5.71
CA CYS A 25 -5.12 -5.97 -6.29
C CYS A 25 -4.04 -4.89 -6.06
N GLU A 26 -4.37 -3.63 -6.37
CA GLU A 26 -3.49 -2.49 -6.14
C GLU A 26 -3.13 -2.33 -4.66
N SER A 27 -4.09 -2.52 -3.75
CA SER A 27 -3.85 -2.50 -2.31
C SER A 27 -2.87 -3.60 -1.86
N LYS A 28 -2.98 -4.81 -2.42
CA LYS A 28 -2.07 -5.94 -2.11
C LYS A 28 -0.68 -5.73 -2.68
N ASP A 29 -0.58 -5.25 -3.91
CA ASP A 29 0.71 -4.93 -4.52
C ASP A 29 1.42 -3.82 -3.73
N ARG A 30 0.67 -2.79 -3.33
CA ARG A 30 1.14 -1.71 -2.46
C ARG A 30 1.60 -2.22 -1.10
N GLU A 31 0.88 -3.15 -0.47
CA GLU A 31 1.28 -3.80 0.79
C GLU A 31 2.64 -4.52 0.64
N ILE A 32 2.79 -5.33 -0.41
CA ILE A 32 4.02 -6.08 -0.69
C ILE A 32 5.18 -5.11 -0.95
N MET A 33 4.94 -4.06 -1.72
CA MET A 33 5.93 -3.04 -2.03
C MET A 33 6.42 -2.32 -0.76
N LEU A 34 5.51 -1.87 0.10
CA LEU A 34 5.85 -1.19 1.35
C LEU A 34 6.59 -2.11 2.32
N THR A 35 6.17 -3.37 2.44
CA THR A 35 6.85 -4.38 3.26
C THR A 35 8.28 -4.62 2.77
N ARG A 36 8.48 -4.77 1.45
CA ARG A 36 9.83 -4.91 0.86
C ARG A 36 10.67 -3.66 1.08
N LYS A 37 10.08 -2.46 0.92
CA LYS A 37 10.74 -1.18 1.16
C LYS A 37 11.25 -1.10 2.60
N LEU A 38 10.44 -1.53 3.57
CA LEU A 38 10.82 -1.62 4.98
C LEU A 38 11.97 -2.59 5.21
N GLN A 39 11.89 -3.81 4.68
CA GLN A 39 12.94 -4.84 4.81
C GLN A 39 14.29 -4.40 4.23
N LEU A 40 14.25 -3.60 3.16
CA LEU A 40 15.44 -3.06 2.50
C LEU A 40 15.86 -1.69 3.07
N TYR A 41 15.08 -1.10 3.99
CA TYR A 41 15.33 0.25 4.48
C TYR A 41 16.52 0.29 5.43
N ARG A 42 17.67 0.75 4.92
CA ARG A 42 18.91 0.87 5.68
C ARG A 42 19.27 2.34 5.88
N LYS A 43 20.00 2.60 6.97
CA LYS A 43 20.50 3.92 7.34
C LYS A 43 21.49 4.46 6.31
N GLU A 44 22.42 3.61 5.83
CA GLU A 44 23.47 4.02 4.87
C GLU A 44 24.12 5.35 5.29
N ASP A 45 24.27 6.30 4.36
CA ASP A 45 24.81 7.64 4.57
C ASP A 45 23.79 8.64 5.18
N LYS A 46 22.56 8.22 5.49
CA LYS A 46 21.53 9.11 6.03
C LYS A 46 21.88 9.54 7.45
N SER A 47 21.63 10.82 7.73
CA SER A 47 21.57 11.32 9.10
C SER A 47 20.51 10.57 9.89
N VAL A 48 20.70 10.44 11.21
CA VAL A 48 19.77 9.69 12.08
C VAL A 48 18.33 10.20 11.96
N ILE A 49 18.15 11.53 11.88
CA ILE A 49 16.83 12.16 11.75
C ILE A 49 16.16 11.77 10.42
N GLU A 50 16.91 11.78 9.31
CA GLU A 50 16.38 11.41 7.99
C GLU A 50 16.02 9.92 7.92
N TYR A 51 16.85 9.07 8.51
CA TYR A 51 16.55 7.64 8.61
C TYR A 51 15.28 7.37 9.42
N VAL A 52 15.18 7.94 10.63
CA VAL A 52 14.01 7.73 11.50
C VAL A 52 12.74 8.31 10.87
N THR A 53 12.83 9.48 10.24
CA THR A 53 11.68 10.09 9.57
C THR A 53 11.22 9.24 8.39
N GLY A 54 12.13 8.79 7.52
CA GLY A 54 11.75 7.96 6.38
C GLY A 54 11.27 6.57 6.78
N PHE A 55 11.82 5.98 7.85
CA PHE A 55 11.30 4.74 8.43
C PHE A 55 9.87 4.94 8.94
N LYS A 56 9.62 6.00 9.71
CA LYS A 56 8.29 6.36 10.22
C LYS A 56 7.28 6.57 9.09
N THR A 57 7.67 7.22 8.00
CA THR A 57 6.81 7.39 6.82
C THR A 57 6.37 6.04 6.24
N ILE A 58 7.29 5.07 6.11
CA ILE A 58 6.93 3.74 5.58
C ILE A 58 5.96 3.02 6.53
N CYS A 59 6.15 3.15 7.85
CA CYS A 59 5.23 2.60 8.84
C CYS A 59 3.85 3.26 8.81
N ASP A 60 3.78 4.58 8.63
CA ASP A 60 2.52 5.33 8.50
C ASP A 60 1.77 4.93 7.22
N GLU A 61 2.48 4.77 6.09
CA GLU A 61 1.91 4.26 4.84
C GLU A 61 1.33 2.85 4.99
N LEU A 62 1.96 1.97 5.78
CA LEU A 62 1.45 0.64 6.12
C LEU A 62 0.20 0.71 7.02
N ALA A 63 0.18 1.64 7.99
CA ALA A 63 -0.99 1.85 8.84
C ALA A 63 -2.20 2.36 8.04
N VAL A 64 -1.99 3.25 7.07
CA VAL A 64 -3.06 3.79 6.20
C VAL A 64 -3.74 2.70 5.36
N ILE A 65 -3.01 1.67 4.92
CA ILE A 65 -3.59 0.54 4.17
C ILE A 65 -4.27 -0.51 5.07
N GLY A 66 -4.37 -0.26 6.38
CA GLY A 66 -5.00 -1.17 7.34
C GLY A 66 -4.13 -2.37 7.73
N LYS A 67 -2.80 -2.26 7.49
CA LYS A 67 -1.78 -3.20 7.94
C LYS A 67 -0.82 -2.48 8.89
N PRO A 68 -1.27 -2.09 10.09
CA PRO A 68 -0.35 -1.58 11.08
C PRO A 68 0.73 -2.65 11.30
N ILE A 69 2.00 -2.23 11.36
CA ILE A 69 3.06 -3.09 11.88
C ILE A 69 2.62 -3.42 13.30
N GLU A 70 2.50 -4.72 13.63
CA GLU A 70 2.27 -5.14 15.00
C GLU A 70 3.43 -4.62 15.84
N ASP A 71 3.15 -3.59 16.64
CA ASP A 71 4.01 -3.15 17.73
C ASP A 71 3.87 -4.23 18.80
N ASP A 72 4.67 -5.31 18.68
CA ASP A 72 4.80 -6.30 19.74
C ASP A 72 5.64 -5.65 20.85
N ASP A 73 5.00 -4.73 21.57
CA ASP A 73 5.51 -4.09 22.77
C ASP A 73 5.40 -5.12 23.90
N LYS A 74 6.51 -5.84 24.14
CA LYS A 74 6.73 -6.56 25.39
C LYS A 74 8.18 -6.52 25.83
#